data_AF-A0A4R8GSY6-F1
#
_entry.id   AF-A0A4R8GSY6-F1
#
_cell.length_a   1.000
_cell.length_b   1.000
_cell.length_c   1.000
_cell.angle_alpha   90.00
_cell.angle_beta   90.00
_cell.angle_gamma   90.00
#
_symmetry.space_group_name_H-M   'P 1'
#
loop_
_entity.id
_entity.type
_entity.pdbx_description
1 polymer ?
#
loop_
_entity_poly.entity_id
_entity_poly.type
_entity_poly.pdbx_seq_one_letter_code
_entity_poly.pdbx_strand_id
1 'polypeptide(L)'
;MRWTKKEVEKLKEIYFKDKELLCQEFNRSWPAIQTKINRLGLRRAKWTEKEEKRITMLYPNSTWDKIQKELPGRSKDNIMAKAFQLGVRREKNYWSELEIIKLRKNYRKDKEFLCKEFNRSWDAIITQINRLGLNRNVWSKEEQEKLIELYPKSTWEKIERAFPNRTNRSIRAKARRLGIKREVSYYKCSPKPTNRSGQWSDEEIKLLKENYMEASKENILKMLPKRTWKAISSKAFDLKLSRV
;
A
#
# COMPACT_ATOMS: atom_id res chain seq x y z
N MET A 1 20.55 -13.45 53.95
CA MET A 1 21.76 -14.09 53.36
C MET A 1 22.78 -13.04 52.97
N ARG A 2 24.07 -13.28 53.25
CA ARG A 2 25.18 -12.37 52.92
C ARG A 2 25.58 -12.57 51.45
N TRP A 3 25.86 -11.50 50.73
CA TRP A 3 26.40 -11.57 49.37
C TRP A 3 27.89 -11.90 49.43
N THR A 4 28.32 -12.93 48.72
CA THR A 4 29.75 -13.25 48.59
C THR A 4 30.44 -12.29 47.61
N LYS A 5 31.77 -12.15 47.71
CA LYS A 5 32.55 -11.35 46.73
C LYS A 5 32.34 -11.85 45.29
N LYS A 6 32.34 -13.17 45.07
CA LYS A 6 32.09 -13.76 43.75
C LYS A 6 30.71 -13.39 43.17
N GLU A 7 29.67 -13.39 44.01
CA GLU A 7 28.32 -13.01 43.57
C GLU A 7 28.20 -11.51 43.27
N VAL A 8 28.89 -10.66 44.03
CA VAL A 8 28.91 -9.22 43.77
C VAL A 8 29.58 -8.91 42.43
N GLU A 9 30.71 -9.55 42.14
CA GLU A 9 31.46 -9.36 40.90
C GLU A 9 30.64 -9.88 39.71
N LYS A 10 30.05 -11.06 39.83
CA LYS A 10 29.11 -11.59 38.83
C LYS A 10 27.93 -10.65 38.63
N LEU A 11 27.34 -10.13 39.70
CA LEU A 11 26.20 -9.19 39.60
C LEU A 11 26.59 -7.92 38.84
N LYS A 12 27.77 -7.34 39.08
CA LYS A 12 28.26 -6.18 38.31
C LYS A 12 28.36 -6.46 36.81
N GLU A 13 28.65 -7.70 36.41
CA GLU A 13 28.74 -8.11 35.01
C GLU A 13 27.40 -8.40 34.35
N ILE A 14 26.38 -8.85 35.09
CA ILE A 14 25.13 -9.33 34.48
C ILE A 14 23.87 -8.57 34.93
N TYR A 15 23.96 -7.56 35.81
CA TYR A 15 22.79 -6.85 36.37
C TYR A 15 21.86 -6.19 35.33
N PHE A 16 22.31 -6.03 34.09
CA PHE A 16 21.51 -5.51 32.97
C PHE A 16 20.68 -6.58 32.25
N LYS A 17 20.87 -7.86 32.58
CA LYS A 17 20.08 -8.95 32.01
C LYS A 17 18.67 -8.98 32.60
N ASP A 18 17.82 -9.80 31.99
CA ASP A 18 16.42 -9.96 32.36
C ASP A 18 16.23 -10.43 33.82
N LYS A 19 15.15 -9.99 34.47
CA LYS A 19 14.93 -10.22 35.91
C LYS A 19 14.76 -11.71 36.21
N GLU A 20 14.13 -12.49 35.32
CA GLU A 20 13.92 -13.93 35.50
C GLU A 20 15.27 -14.66 35.50
N LEU A 21 16.16 -14.31 34.57
CA LEU A 21 17.50 -14.88 34.49
C LEU A 21 18.34 -14.54 35.73
N LEU A 22 18.24 -13.29 36.21
CA LEU A 22 18.93 -12.87 37.43
C LEU A 22 18.45 -13.62 38.67
N CYS A 23 17.13 -13.82 38.80
CA CYS A 23 16.56 -14.60 39.90
C CYS A 23 17.05 -16.06 39.89
N GLN A 24 17.13 -16.69 38.71
CA GLN A 24 17.67 -18.04 38.54
C GLN A 24 19.16 -18.11 38.87
N GLU A 25 19.96 -17.21 38.31
CA GLU A 25 21.43 -17.22 38.43
C GLU A 25 21.91 -17.01 39.86
N PHE A 26 21.24 -16.12 40.60
CA PHE A 26 21.59 -15.82 41.99
C PHE A 26 20.76 -16.60 43.01
N ASN A 27 19.82 -17.44 42.56
CA ASN A 27 18.84 -18.16 43.37
C ASN A 27 18.23 -17.26 44.46
N ARG A 28 17.78 -16.07 44.07
CA ARG A 28 17.29 -15.00 44.96
C ARG A 28 16.09 -14.30 44.36
N SER A 29 15.24 -13.75 45.22
CA SER A 29 14.11 -12.94 44.78
C SER A 29 14.57 -11.64 44.14
N TRP A 30 13.80 -11.16 43.14
CA TRP A 30 14.06 -9.90 42.47
C TRP A 30 14.24 -8.71 43.44
N PRO A 31 13.42 -8.52 44.49
CA PRO A 31 13.62 -7.44 45.45
C PRO A 31 14.98 -7.47 46.16
N ALA A 32 15.51 -8.67 46.46
CA ALA A 32 16.81 -8.82 47.10
C ALA A 32 17.96 -8.44 46.15
N ILE A 33 17.84 -8.83 44.87
CA ILE A 33 18.79 -8.48 43.81
C ILE A 33 18.74 -6.97 43.54
N GLN A 34 17.55 -6.40 43.37
CA GLN A 34 17.35 -4.97 43.12
C GLN A 34 17.88 -4.10 44.27
N THR A 35 17.65 -4.50 45.52
CA THR A 35 18.21 -3.81 46.69
C THR A 35 19.74 -3.83 46.66
N LYS A 36 20.35 -4.95 46.26
CA LYS A 36 21.81 -5.05 46.15
C LYS A 36 22.34 -4.18 45.02
N ILE A 37 21.71 -4.21 43.85
CA ILE A 37 22.01 -3.36 42.69
C ILE A 37 22.00 -1.88 43.10
N ASN A 38 20.95 -1.44 43.81
CA ASN A 38 20.83 -0.07 44.31
C ASN A 38 21.93 0.29 45.31
N ARG A 39 22.23 -0.60 46.28
CA ARG A 39 23.31 -0.39 47.26
C ARG A 39 24.70 -0.35 46.63
N LEU A 40 24.91 -1.05 45.52
CA LEU A 40 26.14 -1.01 44.73
C LEU A 40 26.20 0.21 43.78
N GLY A 41 25.17 1.06 43.75
CA GLY A 41 25.09 2.19 42.83
C GLY A 41 24.94 1.79 41.36
N LEU A 42 24.60 0.51 41.09
CA LEU A 42 24.43 -0.04 39.75
C LEU A 42 23.07 0.40 39.20
N ARG A 43 22.93 1.69 38.86
CA ARG A 43 21.71 2.20 38.19
C ARG A 43 21.54 1.52 36.83
N ARG A 44 20.31 1.47 36.28
CA ARG A 44 20.01 0.99 34.91
C ARG A 44 21.18 1.34 33.98
N ALA A 45 21.86 0.32 33.46
CA ALA A 45 23.19 0.45 32.89
C ALA A 45 23.29 1.69 31.99
N LYS A 46 24.26 2.58 32.25
CA LYS A 46 24.54 3.71 31.36
C LYS A 46 24.75 3.16 29.93
N TRP A 47 24.24 3.87 28.94
CA TRP A 47 24.50 3.52 27.55
C TRP A 47 26.00 3.65 27.29
N THR A 48 26.60 2.59 26.77
CA THR A 48 28.00 2.62 26.32
C THR A 48 28.08 3.21 24.93
N GLU A 49 29.22 3.83 24.57
CA GLU A 49 29.43 4.33 23.20
C GLU A 49 29.24 3.25 22.13
N LYS A 50 29.57 1.99 22.45
CA LYS A 50 29.37 0.85 21.56
C LYS A 50 27.89 0.59 21.30
N GLU A 51 27.06 0.62 22.35
CA GLU A 51 25.61 0.48 22.20
C GLU A 51 25.00 1.66 21.44
N GLU A 52 25.44 2.90 21.70
CA GLU A 52 24.99 4.09 20.99
C GLU A 52 25.33 4.05 19.49
N LYS A 53 26.56 3.62 19.15
CA LYS A 53 26.96 3.34 17.76
C LYS A 53 26.08 2.27 17.14
N ARG A 54 25.75 1.20 17.88
CA ARG A 54 24.89 0.12 17.38
C ARG A 54 23.46 0.60 17.13
N ILE A 55 22.90 1.45 18.00
CA ILE A 55 21.61 2.12 17.78
C ILE A 55 21.68 2.97 16.52
N THR A 56 22.69 3.84 16.39
CA THR A 56 22.84 4.73 15.23
C THR A 56 22.90 3.97 13.92
N MET A 57 23.58 2.82 13.90
CA MET A 57 23.71 1.98 12.71
C MET A 57 22.46 1.15 12.40
N LEU A 58 21.85 0.51 13.41
CA LEU A 58 20.80 -0.49 13.19
C LEU A 58 19.39 0.11 13.26
N TYR A 59 19.16 1.11 14.12
CA TYR A 59 17.83 1.61 14.40
C TYR A 59 17.08 2.16 13.18
N PRO A 60 17.71 2.89 12.23
CA PRO A 60 17.02 3.38 11.04
C PRO A 60 16.41 2.25 10.20
N ASN A 61 17.21 1.20 9.95
CA ASN A 61 17.01 0.25 8.87
C ASN A 61 17.22 -1.21 9.32
N SER A 62 16.75 -1.59 10.51
CA SER A 62 16.80 -3.00 10.94
C SER A 62 15.51 -3.44 11.60
N THR A 63 15.21 -4.73 11.52
CA THR A 63 14.08 -5.35 12.23
C THR A 63 14.31 -5.30 13.73
N TRP A 64 13.23 -5.33 14.51
CA TRP A 64 13.32 -5.37 15.96
C TRP A 64 14.08 -6.59 16.47
N ASP A 65 13.94 -7.75 15.82
CA ASP A 65 14.67 -8.97 16.21
C ASP A 65 16.18 -8.81 16.07
N LYS A 66 16.65 -8.18 14.96
CA LYS A 66 18.07 -7.89 14.76
C LYS A 66 18.59 -6.89 15.80
N ILE A 67 17.83 -5.84 16.06
CA ILE A 67 18.18 -4.83 17.08
C ILE A 67 18.24 -5.48 18.47
N GLN A 68 17.28 -6.32 18.82
CA GLN A 68 17.20 -6.96 20.14
C GLN A 68 18.31 -7.99 20.36
N LYS A 69 18.72 -8.71 19.30
CA LYS A 69 19.86 -9.63 19.32
C LYS A 69 21.17 -8.91 19.59
N GLU A 70 21.33 -7.69 19.06
CA GLU A 70 22.54 -6.87 19.16
C GLU A 70 22.59 -6.00 20.42
N LEU A 71 21.43 -5.74 21.03
CA LEU A 71 21.27 -5.02 22.29
C LEU A 71 20.50 -5.88 23.31
N PRO A 72 21.03 -7.05 23.71
CA PRO A 72 20.37 -7.92 24.67
C PRO A 72 20.26 -7.21 26.03
N GLY A 73 19.09 -7.32 26.68
CA GLY A 73 18.83 -6.68 27.98
C GLY A 73 18.32 -5.22 27.90
N ARG A 74 18.25 -4.62 26.70
CA ARG A 74 17.58 -3.33 26.50
C ARG A 74 16.18 -3.56 25.97
N SER A 75 15.15 -3.07 26.66
CA SER A 75 13.78 -3.14 26.16
C SER A 75 13.60 -2.26 24.91
N LYS A 76 12.60 -2.58 24.07
CA LYS A 76 12.26 -1.78 22.89
C LYS A 76 12.08 -0.30 23.24
N ASP A 77 11.35 0.01 24.32
CA ASP A 77 11.12 1.39 24.76
C ASP A 77 12.39 2.12 25.17
N ASN A 78 13.33 1.43 25.82
CA ASN A 78 14.62 2.00 26.20
C ASN A 78 15.45 2.33 24.95
N ILE A 79 15.45 1.43 23.97
CA ILE A 79 16.12 1.65 22.68
C ILE A 79 15.48 2.80 21.91
N MET A 80 14.14 2.90 21.87
CA MET A 80 13.43 4.00 21.22
C MET A 80 13.74 5.35 21.88
N ALA A 81 13.68 5.41 23.21
CA ALA A 81 14.00 6.63 23.96
C ALA A 81 15.45 7.06 23.70
N LYS A 82 16.39 6.11 23.66
CA LYS A 82 17.79 6.42 23.38
C LYS A 82 18.02 6.84 21.93
N ALA A 83 17.40 6.18 20.96
CA ALA A 83 17.48 6.59 19.56
C ALA A 83 16.94 8.02 19.36
N PHE A 84 15.84 8.36 20.03
CA PHE A 84 15.31 9.73 20.04
C PHE A 84 16.31 10.74 20.62
N GLN A 85 16.94 10.43 21.76
CA GLN A 85 18.00 11.27 22.35
C GLN A 85 19.21 11.44 21.42
N LEU A 86 19.56 10.42 20.64
CA LEU A 86 20.64 10.46 19.65
C LEU A 86 20.22 11.13 18.32
N GLY A 87 18.97 11.57 18.18
CA GLY A 87 18.44 12.15 16.94
C GLY A 87 18.23 11.13 15.81
N VAL A 88 18.30 9.83 16.11
CA VAL A 88 18.19 8.75 15.13
C VAL A 88 16.71 8.36 14.99
N ARG A 89 16.18 8.45 13.77
CA ARG A 89 14.80 8.08 13.47
C ARG A 89 14.74 6.79 12.67
N ARG A 90 13.68 6.00 12.88
CA ARG A 90 13.37 4.86 12.01
C ARG A 90 12.95 5.34 10.64
N GLU A 91 13.38 4.66 9.58
CA GLU A 91 12.85 4.90 8.26
C GLU A 91 11.37 4.48 8.22
N LYS A 92 10.48 5.42 7.87
CA LYS A 92 9.01 5.21 7.90
C LYS A 92 8.56 4.01 7.07
N ASN A 93 9.32 3.63 6.05
CA ASN A 93 9.02 2.55 5.12
C ASN A 93 10.25 1.64 4.94
N TYR A 94 10.90 1.23 6.03
CA TYR A 94 12.00 0.28 5.94
C TYR A 94 11.54 -1.07 5.36
N TRP A 95 12.29 -1.57 4.37
CA TRP A 95 12.17 -2.90 3.80
C TRP A 95 13.46 -3.67 4.04
N SER A 96 13.36 -4.80 4.74
CA SER A 96 14.51 -5.68 4.96
C SER A 96 14.95 -6.37 3.68
N GLU A 97 16.20 -6.82 3.64
CA GLU A 97 16.76 -7.60 2.53
C GLU A 97 15.90 -8.83 2.20
N LEU A 98 15.43 -9.55 3.23
CA LEU A 98 14.54 -10.70 3.06
C LEU A 98 13.21 -10.30 2.42
N GLU A 99 12.63 -9.17 2.82
CA GLU A 99 11.40 -8.67 2.22
C GLU A 99 11.62 -8.22 0.77
N ILE A 100 12.76 -7.60 0.46
CA ILE A 100 13.12 -7.23 -0.92
C ILE A 100 13.27 -8.48 -1.79
N ILE A 101 13.95 -9.53 -1.29
CA ILE A 101 14.10 -10.81 -2.00
C ILE A 101 12.73 -11.44 -2.25
N LYS A 102 11.88 -11.53 -1.22
CA LYS A 102 10.50 -12.02 -1.37
C LYS A 102 9.70 -11.19 -2.35
N LEU A 103 9.83 -9.86 -2.32
CA LEU A 103 9.10 -8.97 -3.21
C LEU A 103 9.54 -9.18 -4.66
N ARG A 104 10.84 -9.28 -4.94
CA ARG A 104 11.36 -9.58 -6.29
C ARG A 104 10.85 -10.92 -6.84
N LYS A 105 10.63 -11.90 -5.98
CA LYS A 105 10.05 -13.20 -6.36
C LYS A 105 8.55 -13.10 -6.65
N ASN A 106 7.82 -12.32 -5.85
CA ASN A 106 6.35 -12.37 -5.81
C ASN A 106 5.64 -11.13 -6.37
N TYR A 107 6.34 -10.07 -6.80
CA TYR A 107 5.74 -8.78 -7.18
C TYR A 107 4.70 -8.82 -8.31
N ARG A 108 4.53 -9.94 -9.00
CA ARG A 108 3.50 -10.15 -10.03
C ARG A 108 2.22 -10.80 -9.50
N LYS A 109 2.19 -11.25 -8.24
CA LYS A 109 1.00 -11.80 -7.58
C LYS A 109 -0.04 -10.71 -7.32
N ASP A 110 -1.27 -11.14 -7.04
CA ASP A 110 -2.40 -10.27 -6.78
C ASP A 110 -2.21 -9.39 -5.55
N LYS A 111 -3.03 -8.35 -5.48
CA LYS A 111 -2.96 -7.32 -4.45
C LYS A 111 -3.20 -7.94 -3.07
N GLU A 112 -4.20 -8.79 -2.95
CA GLU A 112 -4.63 -9.44 -1.72
C GLU A 112 -3.52 -10.34 -1.17
N PHE A 113 -2.92 -11.17 -2.02
CA PHE A 113 -1.76 -12.00 -1.68
C PHE A 113 -0.61 -11.16 -1.14
N LEU A 114 -0.24 -10.07 -1.84
CA LEU A 114 0.89 -9.24 -1.44
C LEU A 114 0.63 -8.46 -0.15
N CYS A 115 -0.58 -7.90 0.02
CA CYS A 115 -0.93 -7.22 1.26
C CYS A 115 -0.87 -8.17 2.47
N LYS A 116 -1.32 -9.41 2.29
CA LYS A 116 -1.26 -10.46 3.32
C LYS A 116 0.17 -10.92 3.60
N GLU A 117 0.95 -11.21 2.56
CA GLU A 117 2.32 -11.73 2.68
C GLU A 117 3.28 -10.73 3.35
N PHE A 118 3.15 -9.44 3.03
CA PHE A 118 4.03 -8.40 3.57
C PHE A 118 3.43 -7.68 4.78
N ASN A 119 2.18 -7.97 5.14
CA ASN A 119 1.44 -7.26 6.19
C ASN A 119 1.55 -5.73 6.06
N ARG A 120 1.41 -5.22 4.83
CA ARG A 120 1.59 -3.81 4.46
C ARG A 120 0.45 -3.36 3.56
N SER A 121 0.20 -2.04 3.58
CA SER A 121 -0.74 -1.45 2.63
C SER A 121 -0.26 -1.63 1.19
N TRP A 122 -1.23 -1.66 0.27
CA TRP A 122 -0.94 -1.74 -1.15
C TRP A 122 -0.04 -0.61 -1.64
N ASP A 123 -0.24 0.61 -1.14
CA ASP A 123 0.56 1.77 -1.53
C ASP A 123 2.02 1.66 -1.11
N ALA A 124 2.30 1.11 0.08
CA ALA A 124 3.66 0.86 0.54
C ALA A 124 4.36 -0.19 -0.35
N ILE A 125 3.64 -1.25 -0.72
CA ILE A 125 4.14 -2.31 -1.60
C ILE A 125 4.43 -1.75 -3.00
N ILE A 126 3.49 -1.01 -3.59
CA ILE A 126 3.65 -0.43 -4.94
C ILE A 126 4.77 0.60 -4.98
N THR A 127 4.86 1.45 -3.96
CA THR A 127 5.96 2.40 -3.83
C THR A 127 7.30 1.67 -3.85
N GLN A 128 7.41 0.55 -3.13
CA GLN A 128 8.65 -0.22 -3.13
C GLN A 128 8.92 -0.94 -4.45
N ILE A 129 7.90 -1.52 -5.08
CA ILE A 129 8.01 -2.12 -6.43
C ILE A 129 8.56 -1.09 -7.43
N ASN A 130 8.02 0.13 -7.40
CA ASN A 130 8.47 1.22 -8.26
C ASN A 130 9.91 1.66 -7.94
N ARG A 131 10.27 1.80 -6.66
CA ARG A 131 11.64 2.11 -6.22
C ARG A 131 12.67 1.07 -6.66
N LEU A 132 12.27 -0.21 -6.70
CA LEU A 132 13.11 -1.32 -7.17
C LEU A 132 13.15 -1.45 -8.70
N GLY A 133 12.45 -0.58 -9.44
CA GLY A 133 12.35 -0.64 -10.91
C GLY A 133 11.59 -1.86 -11.44
N LEU A 134 10.76 -2.51 -10.60
CA LEU A 134 10.05 -3.72 -10.96
C LEU A 134 8.79 -3.38 -11.75
N ASN A 135 8.73 -3.80 -13.02
CA ASN A 135 7.58 -3.49 -13.88
C ASN A 135 6.54 -4.61 -13.87
N ARG A 136 5.39 -4.34 -13.23
CA ARG A 136 4.23 -5.26 -13.23
C ARG A 136 3.44 -5.28 -14.54
N ASN A 137 3.65 -4.31 -15.42
CA ASN A 137 2.91 -4.16 -16.67
C ASN A 137 3.51 -4.96 -17.85
N VAL A 138 4.65 -5.63 -17.65
CA VAL A 138 5.26 -6.50 -18.66
C VAL A 138 4.44 -7.77 -18.78
N TRP A 139 4.04 -8.10 -20.01
CA TRP A 139 3.35 -9.34 -20.34
C TRP A 139 4.37 -10.47 -20.53
N SER A 140 4.22 -11.57 -19.81
CA SER A 140 5.04 -12.77 -20.03
C SER A 140 4.69 -13.46 -21.35
N LYS A 141 5.49 -14.44 -21.79
CA LYS A 141 5.17 -15.21 -23.00
C LYS A 141 3.91 -16.06 -22.79
N GLU A 142 3.83 -16.69 -21.62
CA GLU A 142 2.71 -17.52 -21.20
C GLU A 142 1.41 -16.70 -21.09
N GLU A 143 1.47 -15.48 -20.56
CA GLU A 143 0.32 -14.57 -20.55
C GLU A 143 -0.14 -14.18 -21.96
N GLN A 144 0.81 -14.04 -22.90
CA GLN A 144 0.50 -13.71 -24.29
C GLN A 144 -0.13 -14.89 -25.02
N GLU A 145 0.43 -16.09 -24.88
CA GLU A 145 -0.12 -17.33 -25.43
C GLU A 145 -1.55 -17.57 -24.91
N LYS A 146 -1.73 -17.46 -23.59
CA LYS A 146 -3.06 -17.54 -22.97
C LYS A 146 -4.02 -16.48 -23.48
N LEU A 147 -3.53 -15.26 -23.77
CA LEU A 147 -4.35 -14.19 -24.32
C LEU A 147 -4.75 -14.49 -25.77
N ILE A 148 -3.82 -14.99 -26.59
CA ILE A 148 -4.08 -15.42 -27.98
C ILE A 148 -5.19 -16.47 -28.03
N GLU A 149 -5.16 -17.43 -27.11
CA GLU A 149 -6.15 -18.51 -27.05
C GLU A 149 -7.51 -18.02 -26.53
N LEU A 150 -7.53 -17.30 -25.41
CA LEU A 150 -8.78 -16.97 -24.71
C LEU A 150 -9.51 -15.76 -25.30
N TYR A 151 -8.78 -14.76 -25.76
CA TYR A 151 -9.35 -13.46 -26.13
C TYR A 151 -10.38 -13.54 -27.28
N PRO A 152 -10.19 -14.35 -28.33
CA PRO A 152 -11.13 -14.43 -29.44
C PRO A 152 -12.48 -15.04 -29.07
N LYS A 153 -12.47 -16.11 -28.26
CA LYS A 153 -13.61 -17.04 -28.04
C LYS A 153 -14.26 -16.97 -26.67
N SER A 154 -13.69 -16.22 -25.72
CA SER A 154 -14.17 -16.21 -24.33
C SER A 154 -15.02 -14.98 -23.99
N THR A 155 -15.97 -15.15 -23.06
CA THR A 155 -16.68 -14.02 -22.45
C THR A 155 -15.73 -13.16 -21.61
N TRP A 156 -16.18 -11.95 -21.28
CA TRP A 156 -15.34 -11.02 -20.56
C TRP A 156 -15.05 -11.49 -19.12
N GLU A 157 -16.02 -12.12 -18.47
CA GLU A 157 -15.90 -12.69 -17.13
C GLU A 157 -14.83 -13.80 -17.09
N LYS A 158 -14.76 -14.65 -18.12
CA LYS A 158 -13.74 -15.70 -18.23
C LYS A 158 -12.35 -15.10 -18.45
N ILE A 159 -12.24 -14.02 -19.21
CA ILE A 159 -10.97 -13.31 -19.43
C ILE A 159 -10.50 -12.63 -18.15
N GLU A 160 -11.37 -11.93 -17.42
CA GLU A 160 -11.01 -11.29 -16.14
C GLU A 160 -10.53 -12.31 -15.12
N ARG A 161 -11.21 -13.46 -15.02
CA ARG A 161 -10.76 -14.57 -14.15
C ARG A 161 -9.41 -15.15 -14.57
N ALA A 162 -9.14 -15.19 -15.88
CA ALA A 162 -7.88 -15.71 -16.42
C ALA A 162 -6.70 -14.75 -16.20
N PHE A 163 -6.96 -13.45 -16.05
CA PHE A 163 -5.97 -12.39 -15.89
C PHE A 163 -6.32 -11.47 -14.69
N PRO A 164 -6.35 -11.99 -13.45
CA PRO A 164 -6.81 -11.22 -12.28
C PRO A 164 -5.93 -9.99 -11.99
N ASN A 165 -4.69 -9.99 -12.47
CA ASN A 165 -3.72 -8.91 -12.27
C ASN A 165 -3.68 -7.90 -13.43
N ARG A 166 -4.58 -8.02 -14.41
CA ARG A 166 -4.63 -7.15 -15.59
C ARG A 166 -5.95 -6.41 -15.65
N THR A 167 -5.88 -5.10 -15.86
CA THR A 167 -7.08 -4.30 -16.13
C THR A 167 -7.61 -4.61 -17.52
N ASN A 168 -8.92 -4.49 -17.72
CA ASN A 168 -9.57 -4.61 -19.02
C ASN A 168 -8.88 -3.75 -20.10
N ARG A 169 -8.53 -2.51 -19.74
CA ARG A 169 -7.79 -1.59 -20.60
C ARG A 169 -6.44 -2.17 -21.04
N SER A 170 -5.67 -2.75 -20.12
CA SER A 170 -4.37 -3.38 -20.41
C SER A 170 -4.53 -4.59 -21.34
N ILE A 171 -5.51 -5.45 -21.05
CA ILE A 171 -5.83 -6.64 -21.87
C ILE A 171 -6.19 -6.23 -23.30
N ARG A 172 -7.11 -5.27 -23.48
CA ARG A 172 -7.49 -4.74 -24.80
C ARG A 172 -6.31 -4.12 -25.54
N ALA A 173 -5.48 -3.34 -24.83
CA ALA A 173 -4.29 -2.72 -25.42
C ALA A 173 -3.28 -3.76 -25.89
N LYS A 174 -3.05 -4.83 -25.10
CA LYS A 174 -2.15 -5.90 -25.49
C LYS A 174 -2.72 -6.72 -26.65
N ALA A 175 -4.00 -7.08 -26.63
CA ALA A 175 -4.65 -7.80 -27.73
C ALA A 175 -4.54 -7.03 -29.05
N ARG A 176 -4.75 -5.71 -29.01
CA ARG A 176 -4.56 -4.82 -30.18
C ARG A 176 -3.11 -4.86 -30.69
N ARG A 177 -2.12 -4.79 -29.80
CA ARG A 177 -0.70 -4.88 -30.18
C ARG A 177 -0.31 -6.23 -30.76
N LEU A 178 -0.99 -7.30 -30.35
CA LEU A 178 -0.82 -8.66 -30.90
C LEU A 178 -1.68 -8.92 -32.15
N GLY A 179 -2.49 -7.95 -32.59
CA GLY A 179 -3.38 -8.11 -33.75
C GLY A 179 -4.58 -9.04 -33.53
N ILE A 180 -4.85 -9.44 -32.29
CA ILE A 180 -5.93 -10.40 -31.97
C ILE A 180 -7.26 -9.65 -31.88
N LYS A 181 -8.26 -10.13 -32.62
CA LYS A 181 -9.64 -9.60 -32.61
C LYS A 181 -10.56 -10.59 -31.89
N ARG A 182 -11.66 -10.10 -31.31
CA ARG A 182 -12.69 -10.99 -30.75
C ARG A 182 -13.66 -11.44 -31.83
N GLU A 183 -14.12 -12.68 -31.74
CA GLU A 183 -15.13 -13.24 -32.65
C GLU A 183 -16.49 -12.56 -32.41
N VAL A 184 -17.18 -12.22 -33.51
CA VAL A 184 -18.37 -11.36 -33.55
C VAL A 184 -19.54 -11.91 -32.70
N SER A 185 -19.58 -13.22 -32.46
CA SER A 185 -20.63 -13.91 -31.72
C SER A 185 -20.68 -13.58 -30.22
N TYR A 186 -19.55 -13.18 -29.61
CA TYR A 186 -19.49 -12.89 -28.17
C TYR A 186 -19.72 -11.42 -27.82
N TYR A 187 -19.95 -10.57 -28.82
CA TYR A 187 -20.45 -9.21 -28.61
C TYR A 187 -21.97 -9.26 -28.51
N LYS A 188 -22.52 -9.89 -27.47
CA LYS A 188 -23.79 -9.37 -26.95
C LYS A 188 -23.45 -7.98 -26.45
N CYS A 189 -23.57 -7.00 -27.34
CA CYS A 189 -23.63 -5.61 -26.93
C CYS A 189 -24.70 -5.59 -25.84
N SER A 190 -24.30 -5.28 -24.60
CA SER A 190 -25.24 -4.62 -23.70
C SER A 190 -25.92 -3.58 -24.59
N PRO A 191 -27.26 -3.56 -24.70
CA PRO A 191 -27.92 -2.55 -25.51
C PRO A 191 -27.34 -1.23 -25.04
N LYS A 192 -26.48 -0.63 -25.87
CA LYS A 192 -26.10 0.76 -25.65
C LYS A 192 -27.46 1.43 -25.62
N PRO A 193 -27.85 2.15 -24.56
CA PRO A 193 -29.06 2.92 -24.63
C PRO A 193 -28.91 3.75 -25.89
N THR A 194 -29.67 3.41 -26.91
CA THR A 194 -29.63 4.07 -28.20
C THR A 194 -30.33 5.39 -27.97
N ASN A 195 -29.66 6.31 -27.30
CA ASN A 195 -29.91 7.73 -27.48
C ASN A 195 -29.38 8.09 -28.89
N ARG A 196 -29.98 7.47 -29.91
CA ARG A 196 -30.06 8.03 -31.25
C ARG A 196 -31.18 9.08 -31.29
N SER A 197 -31.37 9.83 -30.21
CA SER A 197 -31.97 11.16 -30.24
C SER A 197 -30.91 12.20 -30.64
N GLY A 198 -29.95 11.89 -31.51
CA GLY A 198 -28.89 12.82 -31.88
C GLY A 198 -29.37 14.01 -32.74
N GLN A 199 -30.47 13.84 -33.47
CA GLN A 199 -31.07 14.91 -34.26
C GLN A 199 -31.98 15.75 -33.36
N TRP A 200 -31.74 17.05 -33.37
CA TRP A 200 -32.64 18.05 -32.80
C TRP A 200 -33.77 18.30 -33.79
N SER A 201 -35.02 18.25 -33.34
CA SER A 201 -36.14 18.68 -34.19
C SER A 201 -36.18 20.20 -34.30
N ASP A 202 -36.84 20.71 -35.34
CA ASP A 202 -37.00 22.16 -35.53
C ASP A 202 -37.81 22.78 -34.38
N GLU A 203 -38.76 22.05 -33.81
CA GLU A 203 -39.52 22.46 -32.63
C GLU A 203 -38.63 22.55 -31.38
N GLU A 204 -37.74 21.58 -31.16
CA GLU A 204 -36.79 21.60 -30.04
C GLU A 204 -35.79 22.77 -30.19
N ILE A 205 -35.35 23.07 -31.41
CA ILE A 205 -34.47 24.22 -31.70
C ILE A 205 -35.22 25.54 -31.47
N LYS A 206 -36.48 25.63 -31.89
CA LYS A 206 -37.34 26.81 -31.68
C LYS A 206 -37.56 27.08 -30.18
N LEU A 207 -37.98 26.05 -29.43
CA LEU A 207 -38.16 26.13 -27.98
C LEU A 207 -36.88 26.57 -27.27
N LEU A 208 -35.73 26.03 -27.70
CA LEU A 208 -34.44 26.40 -27.15
C LEU A 208 -34.11 27.87 -27.45
N LYS A 209 -34.29 28.35 -28.69
CA LYS A 209 -34.03 29.77 -29.05
C LYS A 209 -34.91 30.75 -28.26
N GLU A 210 -36.18 30.44 -28.09
CA GLU A 210 -37.15 31.32 -27.42
C GLU A 210 -36.94 31.38 -25.91
N ASN A 211 -36.54 30.26 -25.28
CA ASN A 211 -36.58 30.14 -23.82
C ASN A 211 -35.19 30.07 -23.16
N TYR A 212 -34.10 29.85 -23.90
CA TYR A 212 -32.79 29.61 -23.26
C TYR A 212 -32.26 30.81 -22.47
N MET A 213 -32.50 32.03 -22.96
CA MET A 213 -31.97 33.27 -22.36
C MET A 213 -32.63 33.59 -21.01
N GLU A 214 -33.95 33.39 -20.89
CA GLU A 214 -34.75 33.85 -19.75
C GLU A 214 -35.21 32.71 -18.83
N ALA A 215 -35.49 31.52 -19.37
CA ALA A 215 -36.05 30.43 -18.57
C ALA A 215 -34.99 29.79 -17.67
N SER A 216 -35.38 29.34 -16.48
CA SER A 216 -34.52 28.58 -15.58
C SER A 216 -34.12 27.22 -16.18
N LYS A 217 -33.02 26.66 -15.69
CA LYS A 217 -32.53 25.34 -16.10
C LYS A 217 -33.62 24.26 -15.93
N GLU A 218 -34.38 24.36 -14.86
CA GLU A 218 -35.45 23.43 -14.49
C GLU A 218 -36.61 23.53 -15.49
N ASN A 219 -36.96 24.74 -15.93
CA ASN A 219 -38.01 24.94 -16.93
C ASN A 219 -37.59 24.43 -18.30
N ILE A 220 -36.34 24.66 -18.71
CA ILE A 220 -35.82 24.16 -20.00
C ILE A 220 -35.76 22.62 -20.00
N LEU A 221 -35.42 21.99 -18.88
CA LEU A 221 -35.44 20.53 -18.73
C LEU A 221 -36.87 19.97 -18.78
N LYS A 222 -37.87 20.71 -18.29
CA LYS A 222 -39.30 20.33 -18.44
C LYS A 222 -39.77 20.44 -19.89
N MET A 223 -39.33 21.47 -20.62
CA MET A 223 -39.67 21.68 -22.04
C MET A 223 -38.98 20.66 -22.96
N LEU A 224 -37.78 20.20 -22.60
CA LEU A 224 -36.99 19.22 -23.37
C LEU A 224 -36.72 17.95 -22.54
N PRO A 225 -37.75 17.17 -22.16
CA PRO A 225 -37.62 16.07 -21.20
C PRO A 225 -36.80 14.89 -21.73
N LYS A 226 -36.66 14.78 -23.07
CA LYS A 226 -35.84 13.78 -23.74
C LYS A 226 -34.35 14.17 -23.83
N ARG A 227 -33.98 15.36 -23.34
CA ARG A 227 -32.63 15.93 -23.44
C ARG A 227 -32.01 16.07 -22.06
N THR A 228 -30.73 15.71 -21.97
CA THR A 228 -29.94 16.03 -20.76
C THR A 228 -29.47 17.48 -20.82
N TRP A 229 -29.26 18.11 -19.67
CA TRP A 229 -28.73 19.48 -19.61
C TRP A 229 -27.44 19.66 -20.40
N LYS A 230 -26.56 18.64 -20.40
CA LYS A 230 -25.33 18.64 -21.18
C LYS A 230 -25.59 18.74 -22.68
N ALA A 231 -26.58 18.00 -23.20
CA ALA A 231 -26.97 18.07 -24.61
C ALA A 231 -27.57 19.44 -24.96
N ILE A 232 -28.41 19.99 -24.07
CA ILE A 232 -29.06 21.31 -24.23
C ILE A 232 -28.01 22.43 -24.26
N SER A 233 -27.09 22.44 -23.29
CA SER A 233 -26.01 23.43 -23.21
C SER A 233 -25.08 23.37 -24.43
N SER A 234 -24.73 22.16 -24.89
CA SER A 234 -23.94 21.99 -26.10
C SER A 234 -24.65 22.55 -27.35
N LYS A 235 -25.96 22.28 -27.50
CA LYS A 235 -26.72 22.80 -28.63
C LYS A 235 -26.91 24.31 -28.57
N ALA A 236 -27.11 24.87 -27.39
CA ALA A 236 -27.20 26.31 -27.19
C ALA A 236 -25.88 27.00 -27.56
N PHE A 237 -24.73 26.39 -27.20
CA PHE A 237 -23.42 26.84 -27.64
C PHE A 237 -23.27 26.81 -29.17
N ASP A 238 -23.67 25.72 -29.83
CA ASP A 238 -23.66 25.62 -31.30
C ASP A 238 -24.56 26.69 -31.96
N LEU A 239 -25.68 27.03 -31.32
CA LEU A 239 -26.62 28.08 -31.74
C LEU A 239 -26.21 29.49 -31.28
N LYS A 240 -25.06 29.63 -30.61
CA LYS A 240 -24.54 30.89 -30.04
C LYS A 240 -25.52 31.60 -29.10
N LEU A 241 -26.31 30.83 -28.36
CA LEU A 241 -27.20 31.37 -27.33
C LEU A 241 -26.44 31.50 -26.01
N SER A 242 -26.50 32.67 -25.40
CA SER A 242 -25.95 32.96 -24.07
C SER A 242 -27.08 33.25 -23.08
N ARG A 243 -26.93 32.78 -21.85
CA ARG A 243 -27.84 33.15 -20.74
C ARG A 243 -27.28 34.42 -20.08
N VAL A 244 -28.16 35.30 -19.64
CA VAL A 244 -27.83 36.51 -18.86
C VAL A 244 -27.60 36.14 -17.40
#